data_AF-A0A016W9P8-F1
#
_entry.id   AF-A0A016W9P8-F1
#
_cell.length_a   1.000
_cell.length_b   1.000
_cell.length_c   1.000
_cell.angle_alpha   90.00
_cell.angle_beta   90.00
_cell.angle_gamma   90.00
#
_symmetry.space_group_name_H-M   'P 1'
#
loop_
_entity.id
_entity.type
_entity.pdbx_description
1 polymer ?
#
loop_
_entity_poly.entity_id
_entity_poly.type
_entity_poly.pdbx_seq_one_letter_code
_entity_poly.pdbx_strand_id
1 'polypeptide(L)'
;MSPTLDIAAIILDLHRMRLELERSLESSEGLLLTRKGSVRGRRMHVFNTIRMMRMKSQWKRDYIQEEMNKIVVYITTCGILRRVWERCRDTVELLRALRIKAEFRDLNIDPTFADELADRMRLHP
;
A
#
# COMPACT_ATOMS: atom_id res chain seq x y z
N MET A 1 -7.12 -27.90 13.57
CA MET A 1 -7.21 -27.52 12.14
C MET A 1 -6.62 -26.14 12.03
N SER A 2 -5.42 -26.02 11.47
CA SER A 2 -4.77 -24.72 11.25
C SER A 2 -5.60 -23.89 10.27
N PRO A 3 -5.86 -22.59 10.53
CA PRO A 3 -6.48 -21.75 9.53
C PRO A 3 -5.48 -21.59 8.40
N THR A 4 -5.73 -22.26 7.28
CA THR A 4 -5.00 -22.02 6.03
C THR A 4 -5.10 -20.53 5.73
N LEU A 5 -3.96 -19.85 5.61
CA LEU A 5 -3.91 -18.46 5.17
C LEU A 5 -4.59 -18.38 3.80
N ASP A 6 -5.83 -17.90 3.77
CA ASP A 6 -6.55 -17.73 2.53
C ASP A 6 -6.06 -16.45 1.85
N ILE A 7 -5.09 -16.63 0.96
CA ILE A 7 -4.47 -15.57 0.18
C ILE A 7 -5.53 -14.80 -0.63
N ALA A 8 -6.57 -15.49 -1.12
CA ALA A 8 -7.65 -14.85 -1.87
C ALA A 8 -8.46 -13.90 -0.98
N ALA A 9 -8.73 -14.28 0.26
CA ALA A 9 -9.39 -13.41 1.23
C ALA A 9 -8.55 -12.17 1.58
N ILE A 10 -7.23 -12.34 1.73
CA ILE A 10 -6.31 -11.22 1.99
C ILE A 10 -6.26 -10.25 0.79
N ILE A 11 -6.22 -10.77 -0.44
CA ILE A 11 -6.24 -9.96 -1.65
C ILE A 11 -7.56 -9.18 -1.76
N LEU A 12 -8.69 -9.82 -1.46
CA LEU A 12 -10.01 -9.16 -1.43
C LEU A 12 -10.08 -8.06 -0.39
N ASP A 13 -9.54 -8.29 0.81
CA ASP A 13 -9.51 -7.30 1.89
C ASP A 13 -8.59 -6.11 1.54
N LEU A 14 -7.42 -6.36 0.94
CA LEU A 14 -6.53 -5.32 0.43
C LEU A 14 -7.19 -4.51 -0.69
N HIS A 15 -7.92 -5.17 -1.59
CA HIS A 15 -8.66 -4.51 -2.65
C HIS A 15 -9.79 -3.63 -2.09
N ARG A 16 -10.50 -4.11 -1.07
CA ARG A 16 -11.54 -3.32 -0.37
C ARG A 16 -10.95 -2.12 0.35
N MET A 17 -9.82 -2.29 1.06
CA MET A 17 -9.09 -1.18 1.69
C MET A 17 -8.65 -0.13 0.67
N ARG A 18 -8.13 -0.58 -0.48
CA ARG A 18 -7.76 0.31 -1.58
C ARG A 18 -8.97 1.10 -2.10
N LEU A 19 -10.12 0.45 -2.33
CA LEU A 19 -11.33 1.13 -2.79
C LEU A 19 -11.86 2.16 -1.78
N GLU A 20 -11.75 1.89 -0.47
CA GLU A 20 -12.13 2.86 0.57
C GLU A 20 -11.18 4.06 0.65
N LEU A 21 -9.88 3.84 0.43
CA LEU A 21 -8.90 4.91 0.30
C LEU A 21 -9.13 5.73 -0.97
N GLU A 22 -9.37 5.07 -2.11
CA GLU A 22 -9.73 5.71 -3.38
C GLU A 22 -11.01 6.54 -3.22
N ARG A 23 -12.07 6.01 -2.57
CA ARG A 23 -13.30 6.77 -2.27
C ARG A 23 -13.05 7.98 -1.36
N SER A 24 -12.15 7.85 -0.38
CA SER A 24 -11.78 8.95 0.52
C SER A 24 -10.96 10.03 -0.20
N LEU A 25 -10.14 9.61 -1.17
CA LEU A 25 -9.44 10.49 -2.13
C LEU A 25 -10.43 11.14 -3.12
N GLU A 26 -11.42 10.42 -3.65
CA GLU A 26 -12.45 10.93 -4.56
C GLU A 26 -13.31 12.01 -3.88
N SER A 27 -13.58 11.89 -2.58
CA SER A 27 -14.19 12.96 -1.78
C SER A 27 -13.35 14.25 -1.77
N SER A 28 -12.05 14.17 -2.04
CA SER A 28 -11.16 15.32 -2.28
C SER A 28 -11.01 15.66 -3.78
N GLU A 29 -11.23 14.70 -4.69
CA GLU A 29 -11.19 14.91 -6.16
C GLU A 29 -12.42 15.60 -6.74
N GLY A 30 -13.51 15.74 -5.98
CA GLY A 30 -14.66 16.60 -6.35
C GLY A 30 -14.26 18.05 -6.69
N LEU A 31 -13.08 18.49 -6.24
CA LEU A 31 -12.46 19.78 -6.57
C LEU A 31 -11.68 19.78 -7.90
N LEU A 32 -11.29 18.62 -8.44
CA LEU A 32 -10.44 18.47 -9.63
C LEU A 32 -11.23 18.32 -10.95
N LEU A 33 -12.44 17.80 -10.90
CA LEU A 33 -13.22 17.44 -12.09
C LEU A 33 -13.90 18.62 -12.81
N THR A 34 -13.94 19.82 -12.21
CA THR A 34 -14.54 21.03 -12.82
C THR A 34 -13.57 22.20 -12.95
N ARG A 35 -12.27 21.94 -13.14
CA ARG A 35 -11.34 23.03 -13.45
C ARG A 35 -11.60 23.56 -14.88
N LYS A 36 -12.35 24.66 -15.00
CA LYS A 36 -12.53 25.43 -16.24
C LYS A 36 -11.19 26.05 -16.67
N GLY A 37 -10.34 25.26 -17.33
CA GLY A 37 -9.05 25.68 -17.88
C GLY A 37 -9.00 25.62 -19.40
N SER A 38 -7.98 26.25 -20.00
CA SER A 38 -7.73 26.18 -21.45
C SER A 38 -7.50 24.74 -21.91
N VAL A 39 -7.96 24.41 -23.13
CA VAL A 39 -7.76 23.10 -23.78
C VAL A 39 -6.28 22.69 -23.76
N ARG A 40 -5.37 23.65 -23.98
CA ARG A 40 -3.91 23.42 -23.90
C ARG A 40 -3.45 23.01 -22.50
N GLY A 41 -3.99 23.66 -21.47
CA GLY A 41 -3.67 23.36 -20.07
C GLY A 41 -4.13 21.96 -19.65
N ARG A 42 -5.33 21.56 -20.06
CA ARG A 42 -5.83 20.19 -19.81
C ARG A 42 -4.98 19.13 -20.49
N ARG A 43 -4.60 19.34 -21.77
CA ARG A 43 -3.73 18.42 -22.51
C ARG A 43 -2.36 18.28 -21.86
N MET A 44 -1.78 19.37 -21.37
CA MET A 44 -0.51 19.35 -20.64
C MET A 44 -0.63 18.61 -19.31
N HIS A 45 -1.73 18.79 -18.58
CA HIS A 45 -1.97 18.08 -17.33
C HIS A 45 -2.08 16.56 -17.54
N VAL A 46 -2.86 16.14 -18.53
CA VAL A 46 -2.99 14.71 -18.89
C VAL A 46 -1.63 14.13 -19.29
N PHE A 47 -0.88 14.84 -20.16
CA PHE A 47 0.46 14.42 -20.57
C PHE A 47 1.42 14.28 -19.38
N ASN A 48 1.47 15.26 -18.49
CA ASN A 48 2.29 15.21 -17.28
C ASN A 48 1.87 14.07 -16.35
N THR A 49 0.57 13.81 -16.20
CA THR A 49 0.06 12.71 -15.37
C THR A 49 0.50 11.36 -15.93
N ILE A 50 0.31 11.13 -17.23
CA ILE A 50 0.75 9.89 -17.91
C ILE A 50 2.27 9.72 -17.81
N ARG A 51 3.03 10.82 -17.99
CA ARG A 51 4.49 10.81 -17.85
C ARG A 51 4.91 10.45 -16.43
N MET A 52 4.29 11.04 -15.42
CA MET A 52 4.57 10.75 -14.00
C MET A 52 4.24 9.30 -13.65
N MET A 53 3.11 8.77 -14.13
CA MET A 53 2.74 7.36 -13.96
C MET A 53 3.78 6.43 -14.60
N ARG A 54 4.16 6.68 -15.87
CA ARG A 54 5.17 5.88 -16.57
C ARG A 54 6.54 5.96 -15.91
N MET A 55 6.91 7.12 -15.37
CA MET A 55 8.15 7.28 -14.61
C MET A 55 8.08 6.44 -13.33
N LYS A 56 7.00 6.49 -12.54
CA LYS A 56 6.83 5.64 -11.35
C LYS A 56 6.95 4.14 -11.69
N SER A 57 6.36 3.68 -12.79
CA SER A 57 6.43 2.28 -13.22
C SER A 57 7.83 1.80 -13.65
N GLN A 58 8.76 2.71 -13.92
CA GLN A 58 10.13 2.37 -14.34
C GLN A 58 11.11 2.19 -13.18
N TRP A 59 10.77 2.66 -11.97
CA TRP A 59 11.64 2.53 -10.80
C TRP A 59 11.41 1.17 -10.16
N LYS A 60 12.05 0.15 -10.73
CA LYS A 60 12.17 -1.14 -10.05
C LYS A 60 13.10 -0.96 -8.86
N ARG A 61 12.53 -0.83 -7.66
CA ARG A 61 13.31 -0.72 -6.42
C ARG A 61 14.07 -2.02 -6.18
N ASP A 62 15.33 -1.88 -5.76
CA ASP A 62 16.14 -3.03 -5.33
C ASP A 62 15.98 -3.23 -3.84
N TYR A 63 14.86 -3.87 -3.48
CA TYR A 63 14.52 -4.17 -2.09
C TYR A 63 15.57 -5.03 -1.38
N ILE A 64 16.29 -5.88 -2.13
CA ILE A 64 17.33 -6.76 -1.56
C ILE A 64 18.50 -5.90 -1.05
N GLN A 65 18.91 -4.91 -1.85
CA GLN A 65 19.99 -4.01 -1.47
C GLN A 65 19.57 -3.04 -0.36
N GLU A 66 18.36 -2.46 -0.45
CA GLU A 66 17.84 -1.49 0.53
C GLU A 66 17.63 -2.09 1.94
N GLU A 67 17.32 -3.39 2.00
CA GLU A 67 16.94 -4.10 3.22
C GLU A 67 17.99 -5.08 3.70
N MET A 68 19.20 -4.98 3.16
CA MET A 68 20.31 -5.85 3.58
C MET A 68 20.51 -5.78 5.10
N ASN A 69 20.49 -6.95 5.75
CA ASN A 69 20.57 -7.12 7.21
C ASN A 69 19.40 -6.55 8.03
N LYS A 70 18.25 -6.30 7.40
CA LYS A 70 17.03 -5.85 8.09
C LYS A 70 15.91 -6.88 7.94
N ILE A 71 15.12 -7.04 8.98
CA ILE A 71 13.85 -7.75 8.91
C ILE A 71 12.77 -6.69 8.77
N VAL A 72 12.11 -6.65 7.63
CA VAL A 72 11.01 -5.71 7.35
C VAL A 72 9.69 -6.45 7.50
N VAL A 73 8.80 -5.91 8.32
CA VAL A 73 7.49 -6.49 8.59
C VAL A 73 6.41 -5.48 8.23
N TYR A 74 5.56 -5.86 7.29
CA TYR A 74 4.38 -5.07 6.92
C TYR A 74 3.27 -5.37 7.92
N ILE A 75 2.76 -4.31 8.54
CA ILE A 75 1.65 -4.39 9.51
C ILE A 75 0.55 -3.42 9.10
N THR A 76 -0.62 -3.58 9.70
CA THR A 76 -1.65 -2.54 9.67
C THR A 76 -2.10 -2.26 11.09
N THR A 77 -2.01 -1.00 11.51
CA THR A 77 -2.65 -0.56 12.77
C THR A 77 -4.14 -0.28 12.58
N CYS A 78 -4.65 -0.37 11.35
CA CYS A 78 -6.06 -0.19 11.06
C CYS A 78 -6.89 -1.33 11.67
N GLY A 79 -7.66 -1.01 12.72
CA GLY A 79 -8.50 -1.95 13.44
C GLY A 79 -9.78 -2.38 12.71
N ILE A 80 -10.05 -1.87 11.50
CA ILE A 80 -11.25 -2.22 10.71
C ILE A 80 -11.32 -3.74 10.49
N LEU A 81 -10.18 -4.36 10.18
CA LEU A 81 -10.05 -5.81 10.05
C LEU A 81 -9.47 -6.41 11.34
N ARG A 82 -10.31 -6.55 12.37
CA ARG A 82 -9.91 -6.99 13.72
C ARG A 82 -9.04 -8.26 13.72
N ARG A 83 -9.36 -9.25 12.88
CA ARG A 83 -8.56 -10.50 12.74
C ARG A 83 -7.16 -10.28 12.17
N VAL A 84 -6.98 -9.31 11.28
CA VAL A 84 -5.67 -8.98 10.70
C VAL A 84 -4.87 -8.19 11.73
N TRP A 85 -5.51 -7.21 12.37
CA TRP A 85 -4.92 -6.41 13.43
C TRP A 85 -4.43 -7.26 14.61
N GLU A 86 -5.23 -8.22 15.10
CA GLU A 86 -4.84 -9.16 16.16
C GLU A 86 -3.61 -9.97 15.75
N ARG A 87 -3.57 -10.52 14.53
CA ARG A 87 -2.39 -11.24 14.01
C ARG A 87 -1.14 -10.37 13.90
N CYS A 88 -1.28 -9.13 13.44
CA CYS A 88 -0.18 -8.17 13.40
C CYS A 88 0.35 -7.89 14.81
N ARG A 89 -0.55 -7.68 15.78
CA ARG A 89 -0.19 -7.45 17.17
C ARG A 89 0.56 -8.64 17.77
N ASP A 90 0.04 -9.85 17.61
CA ASP A 90 0.68 -11.07 18.12
C ASP A 90 2.08 -11.24 17.52
N THR A 91 2.25 -10.95 16.23
CA THR A 91 3.55 -11.00 15.54
C THR A 91 4.54 -9.97 16.12
N VAL A 92 4.08 -8.75 16.38
CA VAL A 92 4.91 -7.69 17.00
C VAL A 92 5.33 -8.09 18.41
N GLU A 93 4.40 -8.63 19.22
CA GLU A 93 4.67 -9.09 20.58
C GLU A 93 5.67 -10.27 20.57
N LEU A 94 5.53 -11.21 19.63
CA LEU A 94 6.45 -12.32 19.44
C LEU A 94 7.87 -11.84 19.08
N LEU A 95 8.00 -10.97 18.08
CA LEU A 95 9.30 -10.42 17.68
C LEU A 95 9.99 -9.67 18.82
N ARG A 96 9.20 -8.92 19.61
CA ARG A 96 9.69 -8.23 20.81
C ARG A 96 10.17 -9.22 21.88
N ALA A 97 9.41 -10.29 22.13
CA ALA A 97 9.79 -11.34 23.08
C ALA A 97 11.09 -12.04 22.68
N LEU A 98 11.28 -12.28 21.37
CA LEU A 98 12.49 -12.87 20.80
C LEU A 98 13.67 -11.88 20.67
N ARG A 99 13.49 -10.61 21.06
CA ARG A 99 14.47 -9.52 20.91
C ARG A 99 14.99 -9.36 19.47
N ILE A 100 14.14 -9.64 18.48
CA ILE A 100 14.46 -9.48 17.07
C ILE A 100 14.23 -8.02 16.69
N LYS A 101 15.26 -7.36 16.17
CA LYS A 101 15.15 -6.00 15.64
C LYS A 101 14.51 -6.04 14.25
N ALA A 102 13.24 -5.64 14.17
CA ALA A 102 12.49 -5.54 12.93
C ALA A 102 12.08 -4.09 12.64
N GLU A 103 12.02 -3.73 11.37
CA GLU A 103 11.48 -2.48 10.86
C GLU A 103 10.00 -2.71 10.51
N PHE A 104 9.10 -2.00 11.17
CA PHE A 104 7.66 -2.12 10.95
C PHE A 104 7.21 -1.07 9.94
N ARG A 105 6.60 -1.54 8.85
CA ARG A 105 6.00 -0.69 7.81
C ARG A 105 4.49 -0.78 7.90
N ASP A 106 3.88 0.30 8.38
CA ASP A 106 2.44 0.34 8.58
C ASP A 106 1.71 0.79 7.32
N LEU A 107 0.96 -0.14 6.73
CA LEU A 107 0.18 0.06 5.50
C LEU A 107 -0.93 1.12 5.66
N ASN A 108 -1.36 1.40 6.89
CA ASN A 108 -2.37 2.42 7.16
C ASN A 108 -1.79 3.84 7.27
N ILE A 109 -0.51 3.95 7.63
CA ILE A 109 0.14 5.25 7.85
C ILE A 109 0.75 5.78 6.55
N ASP A 110 1.44 4.91 5.79
CA ASP A 110 2.09 5.30 4.55
C ASP A 110 1.57 4.45 3.37
N PRO A 111 0.85 5.05 2.41
CA PRO A 111 0.32 4.32 1.26
C PRO A 111 1.44 3.78 0.35
N THR A 112 2.65 4.33 0.40
CA THR A 112 3.78 3.83 -0.42
C THR A 112 4.21 2.43 -0.01
N PHE A 113 3.98 2.03 1.25
CA PHE A 113 4.23 0.65 1.69
C PHE A 113 3.21 -0.34 1.13
N ALA A 114 1.98 0.09 0.86
CA ALA A 114 0.99 -0.74 0.20
C ALA A 114 1.36 -0.97 -1.28
N ASP A 115 1.81 0.08 -1.98
CA ASP A 115 2.32 -0.02 -3.34
C ASP A 115 3.55 -0.95 -3.41
N GLU A 116 4.48 -0.80 -2.48
CA GLU A 116 5.67 -1.65 -2.36
C GLU A 116 5.31 -3.11 -2.07
N LEU A 117 4.39 -3.36 -1.13
CA LEU A 117 3.95 -4.72 -0.81
C LEU A 117 3.25 -5.37 -2.01
N ALA A 118 2.42 -4.62 -2.74
CA ALA A 118 1.76 -5.09 -3.95
C ALA A 118 2.78 -5.44 -5.06
N ASP A 119 3.77 -4.58 -5.28
CA ASP A 119 4.87 -4.81 -6.22
C ASP A 119 5.65 -6.09 -5.87
N ARG A 120 6.01 -6.29 -4.59
CA ARG A 120 6.71 -7.49 -4.11
C ARG A 120 5.90 -8.76 -4.25
N MET A 121 4.62 -8.71 -3.91
CA MET A 121 3.71 -9.85 -3.99
C MET A 121 3.31 -10.17 -5.44
N ARG A 122 3.78 -9.39 -6.41
CA ARG A 122 3.38 -9.45 -7.83
C ARG A 122 1.86 -9.43 -7.98
N LEU A 123 1.20 -8.69 -7.10
CA LEU A 123 -0.23 -8.45 -7.15
C LEU A 123 -0.46 -7.40 -8.23
N HIS A 124 -0.39 -7.81 -9.49
CA HIS A 124 -0.97 -7.01 -10.56
C HIS A 124 -2.50 -7.03 -10.39
N PRO A 125 -3.18 -5.88 -10.50
CA PRO A 125 -4.63 -5.85 -10.59
C PRO A 125 -5.14 -6.56 -11.86
#